data_AF-A0A8S3Q8Q0-F1
#
_entry.id   AF-A0A8S3Q8Q0-F1
#
_cell.length_a   1.000
_cell.length_b   1.000
_cell.length_c   1.000
_cell.angle_alpha   90.00
_cell.angle_beta   90.00
_cell.angle_gamma   90.00
#
_symmetry.space_group_name_H-M   'P 1'
#
loop_
_entity.id
_entity.type
_entity.pdbx_description
1 polymer ?
#
loop_
_entity_poly.entity_id
_entity_poly.type
_entity_poly.pdbx_seq_one_letter_code
_entity_poly.pdbx_strand_id
1 'polypeptide(L)'
;MVMCCYPNLGVIAFVYFIREPYRDWKHAKEDMKMHATTDYHQSSMAKLEAFRTTHLEPSSRIDATLTSGNQEIIQRNRQILMSIIKSLVFCGRQGIALRGHRDDDTDKGSSTNKGNFKELLNFRVDAGDSILEKHLNSCKKNATYTSKVSSNWEQLGLD
;
A
#
# COMPACT_ATOMS: atom_id res chain seq x y z
N MET A 1 68.24 -15.33 -2.17
CA MET A 1 67.61 -15.26 -3.51
C MET A 1 66.75 -16.50 -3.68
N VAL A 2 65.46 -16.41 -3.36
CA VAL A 2 64.48 -17.45 -3.67
C VAL A 2 63.37 -16.76 -4.45
N MET A 3 63.42 -16.99 -5.76
CA MET A 3 62.33 -16.76 -6.69
C MET A 3 61.16 -17.65 -6.25
N CYS A 4 60.03 -17.05 -5.86
CA CYS A 4 58.76 -17.76 -5.89
C CYS A 4 57.91 -17.12 -6.98
N CYS A 5 57.75 -17.90 -8.05
CA CYS A 5 56.92 -17.67 -9.22
C CYS A 5 55.54 -17.11 -8.86
N TYR A 6 55.10 -16.13 -9.64
CA TYR A 6 53.70 -15.75 -9.75
C TYR A 6 52.88 -16.88 -10.39
N PRO A 7 51.71 -17.20 -9.83
CA PRO A 7 50.60 -17.73 -10.60
C PRO A 7 49.40 -16.78 -10.55
N ASN A 8 48.93 -16.37 -11.72
CA ASN A 8 47.59 -15.85 -12.01
C ASN A 8 47.15 -14.54 -11.32
N LEU A 9 47.36 -13.40 -12.00
CA LEU A 9 46.91 -12.05 -11.62
C LEU A 9 45.40 -11.95 -11.29
N GLY A 10 44.54 -12.85 -11.79
CA GLY A 10 43.10 -12.77 -11.56
C GLY A 10 42.63 -13.22 -10.16
N VAL A 11 43.40 -14.04 -9.44
CA VAL A 11 42.98 -14.62 -8.14
C VAL A 11 43.58 -13.86 -6.95
N ILE A 12 44.68 -13.13 -7.18
CA ILE A 12 45.50 -12.52 -6.12
C ILE A 12 44.85 -11.26 -5.52
N ALA A 13 44.16 -10.45 -6.33
CA ALA A 13 43.53 -9.21 -5.85
C ALA A 13 42.39 -9.43 -4.84
N PHE A 14 41.78 -10.63 -4.84
CA PHE A 14 40.63 -10.92 -3.98
C PHE A 14 41.01 -11.15 -2.50
N VAL A 15 42.22 -11.64 -2.22
CA VAL A 15 42.61 -12.04 -0.84
C VAL A 15 43.17 -10.85 -0.04
N TYR A 16 44.00 -10.01 -0.67
CA TYR A 16 44.77 -8.97 0.04
C TYR A 16 44.03 -7.67 0.38
N PHE A 17 42.86 -7.40 -0.20
CA PHE A 17 42.09 -6.19 0.14
C PHE A 17 40.97 -6.44 1.16
N ILE A 18 40.70 -7.69 1.48
CA ILE A 18 39.53 -8.09 2.28
C ILE A 18 39.95 -8.88 3.52
N ARG A 19 40.94 -9.78 3.42
CA ARG A 19 41.26 -10.76 4.47
C ARG A 19 42.63 -10.58 5.10
N GLU A 20 43.60 -10.04 4.37
CA GLU A 20 44.98 -9.91 4.79
C GLU A 20 45.52 -8.52 4.50
N PRO A 21 46.58 -8.06 5.18
CA PRO A 21 47.21 -6.77 4.86
C PRO A 21 47.88 -6.81 3.49
N TYR A 22 47.63 -5.79 2.66
CA TYR A 22 48.28 -5.61 1.36
C TYR A 22 49.77 -5.25 1.52
N ARG A 23 50.66 -5.92 0.76
CA ARG A 23 52.13 -5.79 0.92
C ARG A 23 52.86 -5.35 -0.34
N ASP A 24 52.24 -5.44 -1.52
CA ASP A 24 52.91 -5.18 -2.81
C ASP A 24 52.75 -3.73 -3.29
N TRP A 25 53.26 -2.77 -2.52
CA TRP A 25 53.04 -1.34 -2.76
C TRP A 25 53.50 -0.82 -4.14
N LYS A 26 54.44 -1.51 -4.81
CA LYS A 26 54.89 -1.15 -6.17
C LYS A 26 53.81 -1.34 -7.23
N HIS A 27 52.86 -2.25 -7.03
CA HIS A 27 51.75 -2.52 -7.97
C HIS A 27 50.38 -2.08 -7.44
N ALA A 28 50.33 -1.46 -6.25
CA ALA A 28 49.11 -1.04 -5.56
C ALA A 28 48.10 -0.35 -6.47
N LYS A 29 48.56 0.57 -7.33
CA LYS A 29 47.67 1.34 -8.21
C LYS A 29 46.92 0.44 -9.21
N GLU A 30 47.58 -0.56 -9.77
CA GLU A 30 46.98 -1.49 -10.72
C GLU A 30 46.09 -2.50 -10.01
N ASP A 31 46.56 -3.05 -8.89
CA ASP A 31 45.81 -4.01 -8.08
C ASP A 31 44.54 -3.38 -7.48
N MET A 32 44.59 -2.13 -7.02
CA MET A 32 43.41 -1.39 -6.54
C MET A 32 42.39 -1.14 -7.66
N LYS A 33 42.87 -0.82 -8.87
CA LYS A 33 41.99 -0.68 -10.04
C LYS A 33 41.30 -2.00 -10.37
N MET A 34 42.05 -3.10 -10.36
CA MET A 34 41.50 -4.43 -10.58
C MET A 34 40.49 -4.81 -9.49
N HIS A 35 40.83 -4.57 -8.21
CA HIS A 35 39.93 -4.78 -7.08
C HIS A 35 38.61 -4.01 -7.22
N ALA A 36 38.67 -2.74 -7.63
CA ALA A 36 37.49 -1.91 -7.83
C ALA A 36 36.53 -2.47 -8.91
N THR A 37 37.06 -3.24 -9.87
CA THR A 37 36.26 -3.91 -10.90
C THR A 37 35.70 -5.26 -10.47
N THR A 38 36.07 -5.77 -9.28
CA THR A 38 35.54 -7.06 -8.81
C THR A 38 34.06 -6.95 -8.42
N ASP A 39 33.30 -8.02 -8.70
CA ASP A 39 31.89 -8.12 -8.32
C ASP A 39 31.65 -7.89 -6.82
N TYR A 40 32.59 -8.33 -5.98
CA TYR A 40 32.51 -8.11 -4.55
C TYR A 40 32.55 -6.62 -4.19
N HIS A 41 33.51 -5.87 -4.73
CA HIS A 41 33.62 -4.44 -4.48
C HIS A 41 32.39 -3.72 -5.03
N GLN A 42 32.00 -3.99 -6.27
CA GLN A 42 30.85 -3.37 -6.91
C GLN A 42 29.54 -3.66 -6.17
N SER A 43 29.31 -4.90 -5.75
CA SER A 43 28.11 -5.27 -4.97
C SER A 43 28.12 -4.67 -3.57
N SER A 44 29.28 -4.55 -2.93
CA SER A 44 29.41 -3.87 -1.62
C SER A 44 29.15 -2.37 -1.74
N MET A 45 29.66 -1.73 -2.79
CA MET A 45 29.38 -0.32 -3.10
C MET A 45 27.91 -0.10 -3.43
N ALA A 46 27.29 -1.00 -4.21
CA ALA A 46 25.85 -0.92 -4.49
C ALA A 46 25.00 -1.04 -3.22
N LYS A 47 25.37 -1.93 -2.29
CA LYS A 47 24.72 -2.04 -0.97
C LYS A 47 24.90 -0.77 -0.14
N LEU A 48 26.10 -0.18 -0.15
CA LEU A 48 26.37 1.08 0.56
C LEU A 48 25.53 2.23 0.00
N GLU A 49 25.44 2.37 -1.32
CA GLU A 49 24.63 3.42 -1.94
C GLU A 49 23.13 3.21 -1.71
N ALA A 50 22.66 1.96 -1.73
CA ALA A 50 21.28 1.63 -1.36
C ALA A 50 20.97 1.98 0.11
N PHE A 51 21.89 1.66 1.03
CA PHE A 51 21.78 2.04 2.44
C PHE A 51 21.79 3.56 2.60
N ARG A 52 22.71 4.26 1.94
CA ARG A 52 22.80 5.73 2.00
C ARG A 52 21.52 6.39 1.51
N THR A 53 20.98 5.92 0.38
CA THR A 53 19.73 6.42 -0.20
C THR A 53 18.57 6.21 0.77
N THR A 54 18.41 4.99 1.30
CA THR A 54 17.32 4.68 2.25
C THR A 54 17.48 5.33 3.62
N HIS A 55 18.71 5.67 4.03
CA HIS A 55 18.98 6.38 5.27
C HIS A 55 18.69 7.88 5.15
N LEU A 56 19.08 8.50 4.04
CA LEU A 56 18.83 9.92 3.77
C LEU A 56 17.36 10.18 3.39
N GLU A 57 16.70 9.22 2.74
CA GLU A 57 15.30 9.32 2.33
C GLU A 57 14.51 8.08 2.82
N PRO A 58 14.16 8.01 4.12
CA PRO A 58 13.45 6.87 4.68
C PRO A 58 12.08 6.59 4.04
N SER A 59 11.45 7.62 3.45
CA SER A 59 10.16 7.50 2.75
C SER A 59 10.22 6.59 1.52
N SER A 60 11.39 6.53 0.87
CA SER A 60 11.65 5.69 -0.32
C SER A 60 11.75 4.20 -0.02
N ARG A 61 11.84 3.82 1.27
CA ARG A 61 11.90 2.42 1.66
C ARG A 61 10.56 1.74 1.37
N ILE A 62 10.65 0.51 0.88
CA ILE A 62 9.47 -0.29 0.52
C ILE A 62 8.54 -0.50 1.73
N ASP A 63 9.09 -0.74 2.92
CA ASP A 63 8.31 -0.94 4.14
C ASP A 63 7.60 0.34 4.61
N ALA A 64 8.28 1.49 4.52
CA ALA A 64 7.68 2.79 4.79
C ALA A 64 6.54 3.10 3.81
N THR A 65 6.76 2.86 2.51
CA THR A 65 5.77 3.09 1.45
C THR A 65 4.55 2.16 1.59
N LEU A 66 4.78 0.89 1.93
CA LEU A 66 3.70 -0.06 2.18
C LEU A 66 2.87 0.34 3.40
N THR A 67 3.54 0.79 4.47
CA THR A 67 2.87 1.24 5.68
C THR A 67 2.02 2.47 5.42
N SER A 68 2.54 3.48 4.73
CA SER A 68 1.78 4.68 4.37
C SER A 68 0.60 4.35 3.45
N GLY A 69 0.81 3.53 2.40
CA GLY A 69 -0.26 3.09 1.51
C GLY A 69 -1.39 2.36 2.25
N ASN A 70 -1.05 1.49 3.21
CA ASN A 70 -2.03 0.81 4.05
C ASN A 70 -2.81 1.80 4.94
N GLN A 71 -2.12 2.78 5.52
CA GLN A 71 -2.76 3.82 6.33
C GLN A 71 -3.74 4.66 5.51
N GLU A 72 -3.39 5.03 4.28
CA GLU A 72 -4.28 5.75 3.36
C GLU A 72 -5.54 4.94 3.02
N ILE A 73 -5.39 3.64 2.75
CA ILE A 73 -6.52 2.74 2.49
C ILE A 73 -7.43 2.65 3.72
N ILE A 74 -6.85 2.46 4.91
CA ILE A 74 -7.62 2.40 6.17
C ILE A 74 -8.37 3.70 6.40
N GLN A 75 -7.70 4.84 6.22
CA GLN A 75 -8.31 6.15 6.42
C GLN A 75 -9.46 6.40 5.44
N ARG A 76 -9.28 6.05 4.17
CA ARG A 76 -10.33 6.13 3.14
C ARG A 76 -11.54 5.26 3.50
N ASN A 77 -11.30 4.00 3.89
CA ASN A 77 -12.37 3.09 4.31
C ASN A 77 -13.14 3.61 5.53
N ARG A 78 -12.43 4.19 6.51
CA ARG A 78 -13.05 4.82 7.68
C ARG A 78 -13.95 5.99 7.29
N GLN A 79 -13.53 6.84 6.35
CA GLN A 79 -14.34 7.96 5.86
C GLN A 79 -15.62 7.47 5.19
N ILE A 80 -15.53 6.43 4.35
CA ILE A 80 -16.69 5.80 3.70
C ILE A 80 -17.65 5.23 4.74
N LEU A 81 -17.15 4.41 5.67
CA LEU A 81 -17.99 3.81 6.71
C LEU A 81 -18.63 4.85 7.62
N MET A 82 -17.89 5.89 8.00
CA MET A 82 -18.44 7.02 8.77
C MET A 82 -19.57 7.70 8.00
N SER A 83 -19.44 7.80 6.68
CA SER A 83 -20.48 8.36 5.82
C SER A 83 -21.76 7.52 5.92
N ILE A 84 -21.65 6.23 5.64
CA ILE A 84 -22.76 5.27 5.66
C ILE A 84 -23.44 5.18 7.04
N ILE A 85 -22.65 5.06 8.11
CA ILE A 85 -23.15 4.94 9.49
C ILE A 85 -23.89 6.21 9.92
N LYS A 86 -23.39 7.41 9.60
CA LYS A 86 -24.08 8.65 9.94
C LYS A 86 -25.46 8.75 9.27
N SER A 87 -25.56 8.31 8.01
CA SER A 87 -26.84 8.23 7.30
C SER A 87 -27.79 7.24 7.98
N LEU A 88 -27.29 6.08 8.42
CA LEU A 88 -28.07 5.09 9.15
C LEU A 88 -28.59 5.62 10.50
N VAL A 89 -27.70 6.24 11.28
CA VAL A 89 -28.02 6.84 12.58
C VAL A 89 -29.04 7.98 12.43
N PHE A 90 -28.93 8.78 11.37
CA PHE A 90 -29.91 9.82 11.07
C PHE A 90 -31.31 9.22 10.90
N CYS A 91 -31.46 8.22 10.03
CA CYS A 91 -32.74 7.56 9.83
C CYS A 91 -33.29 6.95 11.14
N GLY A 92 -32.44 6.24 11.89
CA GLY A 92 -32.84 5.63 13.18
C GLY A 92 -33.30 6.67 14.21
N ARG A 93 -32.59 7.79 14.35
CA ARG A 93 -32.95 8.86 15.30
C ARG A 93 -34.22 9.59 14.92
N GLN A 94 -34.49 9.74 13.63
CA GLN A 94 -35.68 10.42 13.12
C GLN A 94 -36.89 9.47 12.99
N GLY A 95 -36.73 8.17 13.30
CA GLY A 95 -37.77 7.17 13.06
C GLY A 95 -38.12 6.99 11.57
N ILE A 96 -37.19 7.35 10.68
CA ILE A 96 -37.38 7.22 9.23
C ILE A 96 -37.03 5.78 8.85
N ALA A 97 -37.99 5.09 8.25
CA ALA A 97 -37.76 3.76 7.71
C ALA A 97 -36.61 3.79 6.70
N LEU A 98 -35.64 2.87 6.83
CA LEU A 98 -34.49 2.80 5.92
C LEU A 98 -34.91 2.49 4.48
N ARG A 99 -35.96 1.68 4.33
CA ARG A 99 -36.49 1.21 3.05
C ARG A 99 -37.77 1.93 2.66
N GLY A 100 -37.96 2.08 1.34
CA GLY A 100 -39.21 2.54 0.74
C GLY A 100 -40.14 1.37 0.41
N HIS A 101 -41.32 1.69 -0.13
CA HIS A 101 -42.35 0.71 -0.47
C HIS A 101 -41.93 -0.28 -1.59
N ARG A 102 -41.00 0.11 -2.47
CA ARG A 102 -40.39 -0.74 -3.51
C ARG A 102 -38.88 -0.54 -3.55
N ASP A 103 -38.14 -1.40 -2.85
CA ASP A 103 -36.67 -1.36 -2.78
C ASP A 103 -36.04 -2.54 -3.55
N ASP A 104 -36.72 -2.97 -4.62
CA ASP A 104 -36.25 -4.01 -5.52
C ASP A 104 -35.64 -3.39 -6.77
N ASP A 105 -34.36 -3.70 -7.02
CA ASP A 105 -33.64 -3.30 -8.24
C ASP A 105 -34.20 -3.98 -9.51
N THR A 106 -35.26 -4.80 -9.38
CA THR A 106 -35.96 -5.47 -10.49
C THR A 106 -37.00 -4.60 -11.17
N ASP A 107 -37.45 -3.51 -10.54
CA ASP A 107 -38.42 -2.59 -11.12
C ASP A 107 -37.68 -1.57 -12.01
N LYS A 108 -37.47 -1.91 -13.29
CA LYS A 108 -37.00 -0.97 -14.33
C LYS A 108 -38.06 0.09 -14.67
N GLY A 109 -39.24 0.01 -14.05
CA GLY A 109 -40.25 1.06 -14.06
C GLY A 109 -39.81 2.21 -13.18
N SER A 110 -40.08 3.44 -13.64
CA SER A 110 -39.83 4.74 -12.99
C SER A 110 -40.48 4.90 -11.60
N SER A 111 -40.27 3.99 -10.66
CA SER A 111 -40.57 4.23 -9.25
C SER A 111 -39.38 4.98 -8.66
N THR A 112 -39.57 6.29 -8.55
CA THR A 112 -38.55 7.33 -8.30
C THR A 112 -37.87 7.23 -6.92
N ASN A 113 -38.28 6.32 -6.04
CA ASN A 113 -37.82 6.28 -4.66
C ASN A 113 -37.18 4.93 -4.34
N LYS A 114 -35.83 4.88 -4.30
CA LYS A 114 -35.04 3.68 -3.99
C LYS A 114 -34.92 3.43 -2.48
N GLY A 115 -35.75 4.06 -1.67
CA GLY A 115 -35.72 3.99 -0.20
C GLY A 115 -34.88 5.10 0.43
N ASN A 116 -35.32 5.56 1.61
CA ASN A 116 -34.78 6.75 2.26
C ASN A 116 -33.27 6.66 2.54
N PHE A 117 -32.76 5.46 2.84
CA PHE A 117 -31.33 5.29 3.07
C PHE A 117 -30.50 5.50 1.81
N LYS A 118 -30.92 4.93 0.67
CA LYS A 118 -30.22 5.11 -0.61
C LYS A 118 -30.31 6.56 -1.08
N GLU A 119 -31.48 7.19 -0.96
CA GLU A 119 -31.65 8.61 -1.30
C GLU A 119 -30.83 9.52 -0.39
N LEU A 120 -30.67 9.19 0.90
CA LEU A 120 -29.80 9.95 1.80
C LEU A 120 -28.31 9.81 1.43
N LEU A 121 -27.87 8.66 0.94
CA LEU A 121 -26.51 8.50 0.42
C LEU A 121 -26.31 9.29 -0.87
N ASN A 122 -27.28 9.28 -1.80
CA ASN A 122 -27.24 10.12 -3.00
C ASN A 122 -27.19 11.60 -2.64
N PHE A 123 -28.04 12.04 -1.70
CA PHE A 123 -28.03 13.42 -1.21
C PHE A 123 -26.66 13.84 -0.65
N ARG A 124 -25.96 12.93 0.03
CA ARG A 124 -24.60 13.21 0.51
C ARG A 124 -23.56 13.31 -0.61
N VAL A 125 -23.69 12.49 -1.64
CA VAL A 125 -22.87 12.58 -2.85
C VAL A 125 -23.12 13.93 -3.53
N ASP A 126 -24.38 14.31 -3.70
CA ASP A 126 -24.78 15.61 -4.28
C ASP A 126 -24.29 16.79 -3.42
N ALA A 127 -24.22 16.62 -2.11
CA ALA A 127 -23.64 17.58 -1.17
C ALA A 127 -22.10 17.63 -1.17
N GLY A 128 -21.43 16.82 -2.00
CA GLY A 128 -19.98 16.87 -2.24
C GLY A 128 -19.15 15.76 -1.60
N ASP A 129 -19.75 14.67 -1.10
CA ASP A 129 -19.02 13.51 -0.56
C ASP A 129 -18.40 12.67 -1.70
N SER A 130 -17.36 13.21 -2.33
CA SER A 130 -16.66 12.60 -3.47
C SER A 130 -15.98 11.26 -3.15
N ILE A 131 -15.69 11.00 -1.86
CA ILE A 131 -15.11 9.72 -1.41
C ILE A 131 -16.21 8.65 -1.41
N LEU A 132 -17.38 8.98 -0.86
CA LEU A 132 -18.55 8.11 -0.94
C LEU A 132 -18.96 7.86 -2.39
N GLU A 133 -19.00 8.89 -3.23
CA GLU A 133 -19.35 8.78 -4.66
C GLU A 133 -18.45 7.76 -5.37
N LYS A 134 -17.13 7.93 -5.27
CA LYS A 134 -16.16 7.01 -5.88
C LYS A 134 -16.35 5.60 -5.36
N HIS A 135 -16.60 5.42 -4.07
CA HIS A 135 -16.86 4.10 -3.48
C HIS A 135 -18.11 3.46 -4.07
N LEU A 136 -19.24 4.17 -4.09
CA LEU A 136 -20.51 3.64 -4.60
C LEU A 136 -20.42 3.25 -6.09
N ASN A 137 -19.65 3.98 -6.89
CA ASN A 137 -19.49 3.72 -8.32
C ASN A 137 -18.46 2.61 -8.66
N SER A 138 -17.48 2.36 -7.79
CA SER A 138 -16.36 1.44 -8.08
C SER A 138 -16.29 0.19 -7.19
N CYS A 139 -17.03 0.15 -6.08
CA CYS A 139 -16.95 -0.97 -5.15
C CYS A 139 -17.62 -2.25 -5.69
N LYS A 140 -17.18 -3.39 -5.16
CA LYS A 140 -17.87 -4.68 -5.37
C LYS A 140 -19.25 -4.61 -4.71
N LYS A 141 -20.24 -5.32 -5.28
CA LYS A 141 -21.64 -5.31 -4.78
C LYS A 141 -21.78 -5.62 -3.28
N ASN A 142 -20.91 -6.45 -2.71
CA ASN A 142 -20.93 -6.80 -1.29
C ASN A 142 -20.29 -5.73 -0.38
N ALA A 143 -19.55 -4.79 -0.95
CA ALA A 143 -18.88 -3.69 -0.23
C ALA A 143 -19.66 -2.37 -0.33
N THR A 144 -20.80 -2.34 -1.01
CA THR A 144 -21.65 -1.15 -1.08
C THR A 144 -22.34 -0.86 0.25
N TYR A 145 -22.55 -1.89 1.09
CA TYR A 145 -23.26 -1.81 2.39
C TYR A 145 -24.67 -1.20 2.30
N THR A 146 -25.29 -1.28 1.13
CA THR A 146 -26.65 -0.78 0.83
C THR A 146 -27.66 -1.89 0.58
N SER A 147 -27.23 -3.16 0.72
CA SER A 147 -28.07 -4.32 0.39
C SER A 147 -29.09 -4.62 1.49
N LYS A 148 -30.17 -5.33 1.12
CA LYS A 148 -31.22 -5.74 2.04
C LYS A 148 -30.67 -6.46 3.29
N VAL A 149 -29.68 -7.34 3.12
CA VAL A 149 -29.12 -8.16 4.20
C VAL A 149 -28.32 -7.33 5.22
N SER A 150 -27.61 -6.28 4.78
CA SER A 150 -26.83 -5.42 5.68
C SER A 150 -27.69 -4.49 6.55
N SER A 151 -28.99 -4.33 6.23
CA SER A 151 -29.90 -3.42 6.92
C SER A 151 -30.99 -4.13 7.75
N ASN A 152 -30.98 -5.47 7.80
CA ASN A 152 -31.89 -6.27 8.63
C ASN A 152 -31.24 -6.53 9.99
N TRP A 153 -31.52 -5.68 10.98
CA TRP A 153 -31.11 -5.91 12.37
C TRP A 153 -31.97 -6.99 13.07
N GLU A 154 -33.16 -7.31 12.53
CA GLU A 154 -34.07 -8.35 13.04
C GLU A 154 -33.64 -9.81 12.73
N GLN A 155 -32.53 -10.03 12.02
CA GLN A 155 -32.06 -11.40 11.69
C GLN A 155 -30.90 -11.89 12.57
N LEU A 156 -30.40 -11.06 13.49
CA LEU A 156 -29.45 -11.49 14.51
C LEU A 156 -30.24 -11.86 15.76
N GLY A 157 -30.75 -13.09 15.80
CA GLY A 157 -31.54 -13.63 16.90
C GLY A 157 -30.87 -13.44 18.26
N LEU A 158 -31.28 -12.39 18.95
CA LEU A 158 -31.08 -12.16 20.37
C LEU A 158 -32.47 -11.98 20.96
N ASP A 159 -33.14 -13.12 21.14
CA ASP A 159 -34.13 -13.29 22.21
C ASP A 159 -33.38 -13.54 23.53
#